data_AF-A0A952S576-F1
#
_entry.id   AF-A0A952S576-F1
#
_cell.length_a   1.000
_cell.length_b   1.000
_cell.length_c   1.000
_cell.angle_alpha   90.00
_cell.angle_beta   90.00
_cell.angle_gamma   90.00
#
_symmetry.space_group_name_H-M   'P 1'
#
loop_
_entity.id
_entity.type
_entity.pdbx_description
1 polymer ?
#
loop_
_entity_poly.entity_id
_entity_poly.type
_entity_poly.pdbx_seq_one_letter_code
_entity_poly.pdbx_strand_id
1 'polypeptide(L)'
;MSENNSEQTLFVSIGSIRDHERFPFMSSSGKAEEMNKPTGIKYVPVSDLQDARTKCLQFISTHNLGSANWTGGEVVDQNNRFVANISYNGRIWNNSDWRLAKEIVIC
;
A
#
# COMPACT_ATOMS: atom_id res chain seq x y z
N MET A 1 -32.68 -10.03 19.25
CA MET A 1 -32.04 -8.90 18.55
C MET A 1 -30.63 -9.33 18.22
N SER A 2 -30.46 -10.01 17.09
CA SER A 2 -29.15 -10.38 16.56
C SER A 2 -28.53 -9.10 16.01
N GLU A 3 -27.43 -8.65 16.62
CA GLU A 3 -26.60 -7.58 16.09
C GLU A 3 -26.24 -7.93 14.64
N ASN A 4 -26.61 -7.04 13.71
CA ASN A 4 -26.16 -7.14 12.33
C ASN A 4 -24.64 -7.12 12.38
N ASN A 5 -24.02 -8.27 12.11
CA ASN A 5 -22.60 -8.39 11.86
C ASN A 5 -22.33 -7.67 10.54
N SER A 6 -22.23 -6.35 10.59
CA SER A 6 -21.85 -5.54 9.44
C SER A 6 -20.46 -6.00 9.05
N GLU A 7 -20.33 -6.74 7.95
CA GLU A 7 -19.04 -7.07 7.36
C GLU A 7 -18.25 -5.77 7.26
N GLN A 8 -17.18 -5.67 8.05
CA GLN A 8 -16.42 -4.44 8.14
C GLN A 8 -15.64 -4.29 6.84
N THR A 9 -16.15 -3.48 5.93
CA THR A 9 -15.49 -3.24 4.64
C THR A 9 -14.22 -2.46 4.88
N LEU A 10 -13.09 -3.09 4.57
CA LEU A 10 -11.78 -2.47 4.61
C LEU A 10 -11.39 -1.98 3.22
N PHE A 11 -10.54 -0.96 3.19
CA PHE A 11 -9.93 -0.45 1.99
C PHE A 11 -8.43 -0.29 2.20
N VAL A 12 -7.62 -0.67 1.22
CA VAL A 12 -6.17 -0.43 1.24
C VAL A 12 -5.78 0.55 0.15
N SER A 13 -4.89 1.48 0.47
CA SER A 13 -4.30 2.37 -0.51
C SER A 13 -3.21 1.65 -1.32
N ILE A 14 -3.28 1.78 -2.63
CA ILE A 14 -2.23 1.40 -3.57
C ILE A 14 -1.84 2.64 -4.35
N GLY A 15 -0.54 2.86 -4.52
CA GLY A 15 -0.07 4.06 -5.18
C GLY A 15 1.43 4.08 -5.34
N SER A 16 1.87 4.89 -6.28
CA SER A 16 3.26 5.20 -6.45
C SER A 16 3.51 6.66 -6.79
N ILE A 17 4.74 7.07 -6.55
CA ILE A 17 5.33 8.33 -7.00
C ILE A 17 6.52 8.03 -7.90
N ARG A 18 6.85 8.97 -8.79
CA ARG A 18 8.04 8.88 -9.61
C ARG A 18 9.27 9.22 -8.77
N ASP A 19 10.34 8.48 -9.00
CA ASP A 19 11.64 8.72 -8.41
C ASP A 19 12.35 9.85 -9.18
N HIS A 20 12.02 11.09 -8.83
CA HIS A 20 12.61 12.29 -9.45
C HIS A 20 14.10 12.44 -9.17
N GLU A 21 14.59 11.88 -8.05
CA GLU A 21 16.00 11.98 -7.67
C GLU A 21 16.87 11.08 -8.52
N ARG A 22 16.41 9.85 -8.77
CA ARG A 22 17.14 8.88 -9.60
C ARG A 22 16.93 9.09 -11.09
N PHE A 23 15.83 9.72 -11.50
CA PHE A 23 15.46 9.93 -12.91
C PHE A 23 16.60 10.47 -13.79
N PRO A 24 17.39 11.49 -13.40
CA PRO A 24 18.47 12.02 -14.23
C PRO A 24 19.55 10.98 -14.55
N PHE A 25 19.80 10.05 -13.61
CA PHE A 25 20.85 9.04 -13.67
C PHE A 25 20.40 7.72 -14.31
N MET A 26 19.12 7.59 -14.68
CA MET A 26 18.59 6.40 -15.35
C MET A 26 18.99 6.37 -16.83
N SER A 27 19.11 5.15 -17.37
CA SER A 27 19.19 4.92 -18.81
C SER A 27 17.90 5.39 -19.52
N SER A 28 17.94 5.55 -20.84
CA SER A 28 16.75 5.89 -21.63
C SER A 28 15.60 4.89 -21.44
N SER A 29 15.92 3.60 -21.35
CA SER A 29 14.93 2.55 -21.06
C SER A 29 14.38 2.66 -19.64
N GLY A 30 15.23 2.93 -18.64
CA GLY A 30 14.79 3.13 -17.26
C GLY A 30 13.89 4.35 -17.09
N LYS A 31 14.18 5.45 -17.80
CA LYS A 31 13.30 6.63 -17.84
C LYS A 31 11.93 6.30 -18.44
N ALA A 32 11.89 5.53 -19.53
CA ALA A 32 10.63 5.12 -20.14
C ALA A 32 9.81 4.23 -19.20
N GLU A 33 10.46 3.29 -18.52
CA GLU A 33 9.83 2.45 -17.49
C GLU A 33 9.28 3.28 -16.34
N GLU A 34 10.07 4.21 -15.80
CA GLU A 34 9.66 5.11 -14.71
C GLU A 34 8.46 5.98 -15.10
N MET A 35 8.40 6.45 -16.34
CA MET A 35 7.28 7.26 -16.84
C MET A 35 5.98 6.46 -16.99
N ASN A 36 6.07 5.14 -17.17
CA ASN A 36 4.92 4.24 -17.29
C ASN A 36 4.36 3.80 -15.93
N LYS A 37 5.05 4.06 -14.82
CA LYS A 37 4.54 3.73 -13.48
C LYS A 37 3.29 4.56 -13.16
N PRO A 38 2.26 3.94 -12.53
CA PRO A 38 1.08 4.66 -12.10
C PRO A 38 1.45 5.74 -11.08
N THR A 39 0.76 6.87 -11.09
CA THR A 39 0.99 7.97 -10.15
C THR A 39 -0.25 8.27 -9.33
N GLY A 40 -0.05 8.59 -8.06
CA GLY A 40 -1.13 8.93 -7.13
C GLY A 40 -1.60 7.73 -6.32
N ILE A 41 -2.55 7.99 -5.41
CA ILE A 41 -3.11 7.02 -4.48
C ILE A 41 -4.53 6.64 -4.90
N LYS A 42 -4.84 5.35 -4.86
CA LYS A 42 -6.18 4.79 -5.03
C LYS A 42 -6.48 3.83 -3.88
N TYR A 43 -7.71 3.88 -3.37
CA TYR A 43 -8.21 2.89 -2.42
C TYR A 43 -8.90 1.73 -3.14
N VAL A 44 -8.60 0.50 -2.73
CA VAL A 44 -9.24 -0.72 -3.23
C VAL A 44 -9.85 -1.51 -2.07
N PRO A 45 -11.05 -2.10 -2.24
CA PRO A 45 -11.71 -2.85 -1.18
C PRO A 45 -10.95 -4.16 -0.89
N VAL A 46 -10.92 -4.57 0.37
CA VAL A 46 -10.26 -5.80 0.87
C VAL A 46 -11.09 -6.48 1.94
N SER A 47 -10.99 -7.80 2.03
CA SER A 47 -11.70 -8.58 3.06
C SER A 47 -11.05 -8.49 4.43
N ASP A 48 -9.72 -8.47 4.46
CA ASP A 48 -8.91 -8.55 5.67
C ASP A 48 -7.49 -8.00 5.42
N LEU A 49 -6.66 -8.00 6.46
CA LEU A 49 -5.28 -7.51 6.39
C LEU A 49 -4.37 -8.39 5.51
N GLN A 50 -4.66 -9.67 5.35
CA GLN A 50 -3.88 -10.58 4.51
C GLN A 50 -4.19 -10.36 3.02
N ASP A 51 -5.45 -10.12 2.65
CA ASP A 51 -5.86 -9.66 1.32
C ASP A 51 -5.25 -8.27 1.01
N ALA A 52 -5.30 -7.35 1.97
CA ALA A 52 -4.65 -6.04 1.83
C ALA A 52 -3.15 -6.17 1.53
N ARG A 53 -2.43 -6.98 2.31
CA ARG A 53 -1.00 -7.27 2.09
C ARG A 53 -0.77 -7.86 0.71
N THR A 54 -1.61 -8.81 0.29
CA THR A 54 -1.52 -9.45 -1.02
C THR A 54 -1.68 -8.44 -2.15
N LYS A 55 -2.67 -7.54 -2.07
CA LYS A 55 -2.89 -6.51 -3.08
C LYS A 55 -1.77 -5.47 -3.15
N CYS A 56 -1.21 -5.06 -2.01
CA CYS A 56 -0.03 -4.19 -1.99
C CYS A 56 1.16 -4.84 -2.69
N LEU A 57 1.51 -6.08 -2.31
CA LEU A 57 2.64 -6.81 -2.90
C LEU A 57 2.44 -7.09 -4.40
N GLN A 58 1.21 -7.42 -4.80
CA GLN A 58 0.87 -7.60 -6.21
C GLN A 58 1.05 -6.30 -6.99
N PHE A 59 0.54 -5.17 -6.47
CA PHE A 59 0.69 -3.87 -7.13
C PHE A 59 2.17 -3.47 -7.28
N ILE A 60 2.96 -3.67 -6.23
CA ILE A 60 4.41 -3.42 -6.21
C ILE A 60 5.11 -4.27 -7.28
N SER A 61 4.81 -5.56 -7.34
CA SER A 61 5.40 -6.48 -8.30
C SER A 61 4.99 -6.17 -9.74
N THR A 62 3.71 -5.86 -9.98
CA THR A 62 3.18 -5.57 -11.32
C THR A 62 3.80 -4.32 -11.92
N HIS A 63 4.12 -3.32 -11.11
CA HIS A 63 4.67 -2.05 -11.59
C HIS A 63 6.18 -1.89 -11.32
N ASN A 64 6.84 -2.99 -10.91
CA ASN A 64 8.27 -3.01 -10.59
C ASN A 64 8.69 -1.84 -9.68
N LEU A 65 7.95 -1.64 -8.60
CA LEU A 65 8.17 -0.50 -7.71
C LEU A 65 9.39 -0.74 -6.82
N GLY A 66 10.20 0.31 -6.64
CA GLY A 66 11.14 0.39 -5.52
C GLY A 66 10.46 0.96 -4.27
N SER A 67 11.11 0.81 -3.11
CA SER A 67 10.62 1.41 -1.86
C SER A 67 10.45 2.93 -1.95
N ALA A 68 11.32 3.62 -2.70
CA ALA A 68 11.22 5.06 -2.95
C ALA A 68 10.01 5.46 -3.81
N ASN A 69 9.48 4.53 -4.62
CA ASN A 69 8.26 4.76 -5.41
C ASN A 69 6.99 4.50 -4.59
N TRP A 70 7.04 3.68 -3.54
CA TRP A 70 5.85 3.19 -2.85
C TRP A 70 5.22 4.26 -1.95
N THR A 71 3.96 4.61 -2.22
CA THR A 71 3.20 5.60 -1.44
C THR A 71 1.87 5.06 -0.91
N GLY A 72 1.57 3.78 -1.14
CA GLY A 72 0.39 3.11 -0.63
C GLY A 72 0.60 2.44 0.74
N GLY A 73 -0.33 1.56 1.09
CA GLY A 73 -0.25 0.66 2.23
C GLY A 73 -1.13 1.04 3.41
N GLU A 74 -1.69 2.25 3.44
CA GLU A 74 -2.66 2.63 4.45
C GLU A 74 -3.96 1.81 4.29
N VAL A 75 -4.36 1.14 5.37
CA VAL A 75 -5.62 0.41 5.46
C VAL A 75 -6.58 1.21 6.32
N VAL A 76 -7.79 1.45 5.80
CA VAL A 76 -8.86 2.17 6.48
C VAL A 76 -10.15 1.36 6.51
N ASP A 77 -11.02 1.64 7.48
CA ASP A 77 -12.39 1.13 7.50
C ASP A 77 -13.33 1.97 6.60
N GLN A 78 -14.60 1.59 6.52
CA GLN A 78 -15.63 2.30 5.76
C GLN A 78 -15.89 3.75 6.23
N ASN A 79 -15.43 4.12 7.42
CA ASN A 79 -15.53 5.47 7.96
C ASN A 79 -14.23 6.27 7.78
N ASN A 80 -13.31 5.78 6.94
CA ASN A 80 -11.99 6.35 6.72
C ASN A 80 -11.13 6.44 7.99
N ARG A 81 -11.32 5.50 8.93
CA ARG A 81 -10.48 5.39 10.13
C ARG A 81 -9.32 4.45 9.86
N PHE A 82 -8.12 4.87 10.24
CA PHE A 82 -6.92 4.05 10.14
C PHE A 82 -7.08 2.72 10.90
N VAL A 83 -6.69 1.63 10.24
CA VAL A 83 -6.69 0.27 10.78
C VAL A 83 -5.27 -0.27 10.88
N ALA A 84 -4.50 -0.15 9.79
CA ALA A 84 -3.13 -0.64 9.70
C ALA A 84 -2.35 0.07 8.58
N ASN A 85 -1.03 -0.11 8.56
CA ASN A 85 -0.17 0.28 7.44
C ASN A 85 0.60 -0.94 6.92
N ILE A 86 0.71 -1.08 5.60
CA ILE A 86 1.46 -2.13 4.92
C ILE A 86 2.68 -1.50 4.27
N SER A 87 3.87 -1.89 4.72
CA SER A 87 5.12 -1.45 4.12
C SER A 87 5.40 -2.13 2.80
N TYR A 88 6.33 -1.55 2.04
CA TYR A 88 6.83 -2.07 0.76
C TYR A 88 7.17 -3.58 0.78
N ASN A 89 7.73 -4.07 1.90
CA ASN A 89 8.10 -5.47 2.09
C ASN A 89 6.94 -6.38 2.56
N GLY A 90 5.71 -5.84 2.63
CA GLY A 90 4.52 -6.54 3.06
C GLY A 90 4.39 -6.72 4.57
N ARG A 91 5.22 -6.06 5.39
CA ARG A 91 5.03 -6.02 6.85
C ARG A 91 3.86 -5.12 7.21
N ILE A 92 3.13 -5.49 8.24
CA ILE A 92 1.88 -4.85 8.64
C ILE A 92 2.09 -4.18 9.99
N TRP A 93 1.67 -2.94 10.12
CA TRP A 93 1.93 -2.10 11.28
C TRP A 93 0.62 -1.57 11.86
N ASN A 94 0.54 -1.55 13.19
CA ASN A 94 -0.63 -1.04 13.90
C ASN A 94 -0.66 0.49 14.07
N ASN A 95 0.30 1.21 13.49
CA ASN A 95 0.42 2.66 13.61
C ASN A 95 0.98 3.26 12.31
N SER A 96 0.57 4.47 11.96
CA SER A 96 1.11 5.23 10.85
C SER A 96 2.44 5.91 11.17
N ASP A 97 2.72 6.21 12.45
CA ASP A 97 4.05 6.64 12.90
C ASP A 97 4.97 5.44 13.08
N TRP A 98 5.94 5.31 12.16
CA TRP A 98 6.92 4.22 12.16
C TRP A 98 7.76 4.14 13.46
N ARG A 99 7.88 5.23 14.23
CA ARG A 99 8.62 5.23 15.50
C ARG A 99 7.86 4.52 16.62
N LEU A 100 6.53 4.46 16.52
CA LEU A 100 5.63 3.89 17.52
C LEU A 100 5.01 2.57 17.04
N ALA A 101 5.14 2.27 15.75
CA ALA A 101 4.58 1.11 15.10
C ALA A 101 5.08 -0.21 15.70
N LYS A 102 4.14 -1.12 15.94
CA LYS A 102 4.40 -2.53 16.24
C LYS A 102 3.88 -3.37 15.09
N GLU A 103 4.67 -4.38 14.73
CA GLU A 103 4.28 -5.30 13.67
C GLU A 103 3.08 -6.15 14.12
N ILE A 104 2.09 -6.26 13.25
CA ILE A 104 0.99 -7.20 13.37
C ILE A 104 1.41 -8.45 12.61
N VAL A 105 1.58 -9.56 13.33
CA VAL A 105 1.86 -10.87 12.72
C VAL A 105 0.53 -11.57 12.49
N ILE A 106 0.23 -11.87 11.23
CA ILE A 106 -0.93 -12.66 10.83
C ILE A 106 -0.43 -14.09 10.59
N CYS A 107 -1.03 -15.06 11.28
CA CYS A 107 -0.71 -16.49 11.16
C CYS A 107 -1.41 -17.12 9.96
#